data_AF-A0AA41X9V5-F1
#
_entry.id   AF-A0AA41X9V5-F1
#
_cell.length_a   1.000
_cell.length_b   1.000
_cell.length_c   1.000
_cell.angle_alpha   90.00
_cell.angle_beta   90.00
_cell.angle_gamma   90.00
#
_symmetry.space_group_name_H-M   'P 1'
#
loop_
_entity.id
_entity.type
_entity.pdbx_description
1 polymer ?
#
loop_
_entity_poly.entity_id
_entity_poly.type
_entity_poly.pdbx_seq_one_letter_code
_entity_poly.pdbx_strand_id
1 'polypeptide(L)'
;MGHIRVNHSKFEAAAAAIETYVANHGKNMNAASQEVTALSSSWQGKDSAQFQQQWDRVADNDSTAKKMAKSMESYAKFLRYAAGEYKNAQAKAVNRANDL
;
A
#
# COMPACT_ATOMS: atom_id res chain seq x y z
N MET A 1 6.92 15.96 33.71
CA MET A 1 7.30 14.80 32.88
C MET A 1 6.88 15.07 31.44
N GLY A 2 7.81 15.10 30.49
CA GLY A 2 7.51 15.38 29.08
C GLY A 2 6.92 14.15 28.41
N HIS A 3 5.60 14.12 28.24
CA HIS A 3 4.96 13.10 27.40
C HIS A 3 5.25 13.42 25.94
N ILE A 4 5.99 12.56 25.24
CA ILE A 4 6.06 12.60 23.79
C ILE A 4 4.61 12.36 23.30
N ARG A 5 3.91 13.43 22.91
CA ARG A 5 2.55 13.39 22.34
C ARG A 5 2.61 12.95 20.87
N VAL A 6 3.25 11.82 20.60
CA VAL A 6 3.12 11.17 19.29
C VAL A 6 2.13 10.04 19.44
N ASN A 7 0.97 10.21 18.81
CA ASN A 7 -0.05 9.19 18.81
C ASN A 7 0.35 8.08 17.82
N HIS A 8 1.25 7.20 18.25
CA HIS A 8 1.77 6.09 17.44
C HIS A 8 0.64 5.19 16.90
N SER A 9 -0.53 5.15 17.55
CA SER A 9 -1.72 4.44 17.03
C SER A 9 -2.23 5.01 15.70
N LYS A 10 -2.00 6.31 15.42
CA LYS A 10 -2.35 6.92 14.13
C LYS A 10 -1.45 6.44 12.99
N PHE A 11 -0.18 6.15 13.28
CA PHE A 11 0.72 5.56 12.28
C PHE A 11 0.31 4.12 11.94
N GLU A 12 -0.04 3.31 12.95
CA GLU A 12 -0.56 1.96 12.73
C GLU A 12 -1.88 1.98 11.94
N ALA A 13 -2.81 2.87 12.29
CA ALA A 13 -4.08 3.02 11.58
C ALA A 13 -3.88 3.45 10.12
N ALA A 14 -2.98 4.40 9.86
CA ALA A 14 -2.65 4.84 8.51
C ALA A 14 -1.95 3.74 7.70
N ALA A 15 -1.01 3.01 8.29
CA ALA A 15 -0.36 1.86 7.65
C ALA A 15 -1.39 0.78 7.27
N ALA A 16 -2.31 0.43 8.18
CA ALA A 16 -3.37 -0.53 7.92
C ALA A 16 -4.33 -0.09 6.79
N ALA A 17 -4.68 1.20 6.75
CA ALA A 17 -5.49 1.77 5.68
C ALA A 17 -4.78 1.68 4.32
N ILE A 18 -3.48 1.98 4.29
CA ILE A 18 -2.66 1.85 3.09
C ILE A 18 -2.60 0.39 2.61
N GLU A 19 -2.30 -0.55 3.51
CA GLU A 19 -2.23 -1.98 3.19
C GLU A 19 -3.56 -2.48 2.62
N THR A 20 -4.68 -2.06 3.21
CA THR A 20 -6.03 -2.38 2.73
C THR A 20 -6.28 -1.83 1.33
N TYR A 21 -5.90 -0.56 1.09
CA TYR A 21 -6.05 0.07 -0.22
C TYR A 21 -5.21 -0.65 -1.28
N VAL A 22 -3.93 -0.93 -1.00
CA VAL A 22 -3.04 -1.62 -1.94
C VAL A 22 -3.55 -3.02 -2.26
N ALA A 23 -4.02 -3.77 -1.25
CA ALA A 23 -4.61 -5.09 -1.45
C ALA A 23 -5.86 -5.04 -2.34
N ASN A 24 -6.77 -4.09 -2.09
CA ASN A 24 -7.98 -3.92 -2.90
C ASN A 24 -7.66 -3.46 -4.32
N HIS A 25 -6.72 -2.52 -4.47
CA HIS A 25 -6.26 -2.06 -5.78
C HIS A 25 -5.66 -3.22 -6.58
N GLY A 26 -4.82 -4.06 -5.97
CA GLY A 26 -4.27 -5.26 -6.60
C GLY A 26 -5.34 -6.25 -7.04
N LYS A 27 -6.35 -6.50 -6.19
CA LYS A 27 -7.49 -7.35 -6.54
C LYS A 27 -8.27 -6.81 -7.76
N ASN A 28 -8.57 -5.52 -7.76
CA ASN A 28 -9.31 -4.87 -8.84
C ASN A 28 -8.53 -4.92 -10.16
N MET A 29 -7.22 -4.66 -10.11
CA MET A 29 -6.34 -4.77 -11.29
C MET A 29 -6.32 -6.20 -11.83
N ASN A 30 -6.24 -7.21 -10.96
CA ASN A 30 -6.26 -8.61 -11.39
C ASN A 30 -7.61 -9.01 -12.01
N ALA A 31 -8.73 -8.58 -11.41
CA ALA A 31 -10.07 -8.83 -11.93
C ALA A 31 -10.24 -8.17 -13.31
N ALA A 32 -9.84 -6.91 -13.44
CA ALA A 32 -9.87 -6.21 -14.72
C ALA A 32 -9.00 -6.90 -15.77
N SER A 33 -7.80 -7.38 -15.43
CA SER A 33 -6.99 -8.18 -16.36
C SER A 33 -7.70 -9.43 -16.86
N GLN A 34 -8.41 -10.15 -15.98
CA GLN A 34 -9.18 -11.32 -16.36
C GLN A 34 -10.34 -10.95 -17.30
N GLU A 35 -11.04 -9.86 -17.02
CA GLU A 35 -12.12 -9.36 -17.89
C GLU A 35 -11.61 -8.93 -19.26
N VAL A 36 -10.47 -8.23 -19.32
CA VAL A 36 -9.85 -7.82 -20.59
C VAL A 36 -9.42 -9.06 -21.41
N THR A 37 -8.81 -10.06 -20.76
CA THR A 37 -8.49 -11.33 -21.41
C THR A 37 -9.75 -12.05 -21.90
N ALA A 38 -10.82 -12.11 -21.10
CA ALA A 38 -12.08 -12.71 -21.52
C ALA A 38 -12.71 -11.97 -22.72
N LEU A 39 -12.67 -10.65 -22.72
CA LEU A 39 -13.19 -9.80 -23.79
C LEU A 39 -12.50 -10.08 -25.14
N SER A 40 -11.20 -10.39 -25.12
CA SER A 40 -10.43 -10.73 -26.33
C SER A 40 -10.95 -11.97 -27.09
N SER A 41 -11.72 -12.84 -26.41
CA SER A 41 -12.32 -14.02 -27.04
C SER A 41 -13.49 -13.66 -27.97
N SER A 42 -14.29 -12.66 -27.58
CA SER A 42 -15.49 -12.23 -28.31
C SER A 42 -15.26 -10.98 -29.15
N TRP A 43 -14.34 -10.10 -28.75
CA TRP A 43 -14.00 -8.89 -29.48
C TRP A 43 -12.66 -9.07 -30.17
N GLN A 44 -12.68 -9.23 -31.49
CA GLN A 44 -11.50 -9.46 -32.31
C GLN A 44 -11.26 -8.29 -33.26
N GLY A 45 -10.03 -8.15 -33.73
CA GLY A 45 -9.63 -7.12 -34.68
C GLY A 45 -8.64 -6.12 -34.08
N LYS A 46 -8.28 -5.13 -34.89
CA LYS A 46 -7.21 -4.17 -34.58
C LYS A 46 -7.46 -3.38 -33.29
N ASP A 47 -8.72 -2.98 -33.07
CA ASP A 47 -9.09 -2.15 -31.91
C ASP A 47 -8.97 -2.95 -30.61
N SER A 48 -9.43 -4.21 -30.60
CA SER A 48 -9.27 -5.12 -29.46
C SER A 48 -7.79 -5.35 -29.13
N ALA A 49 -6.96 -5.58 -30.14
CA ALA A 49 -5.51 -5.75 -29.95
C ALA A 49 -4.84 -4.48 -29.39
N GLN A 50 -5.25 -3.30 -29.85
CA GLN A 50 -4.77 -2.03 -29.30
C GLN A 50 -5.22 -1.83 -27.85
N PHE A 51 -6.46 -2.16 -27.53
CA PHE A 51 -6.99 -2.08 -26.18
C PHE A 51 -6.22 -2.99 -25.21
N GLN A 52 -6.01 -4.26 -25.60
CA GLN A 52 -5.18 -5.21 -24.84
C GLN A 52 -3.78 -4.64 -24.59
N GLN A 53 -3.14 -4.09 -25.63
CA GLN A 53 -1.81 -3.50 -25.51
C GLN A 53 -1.76 -2.32 -24.52
N GLN A 54 -2.79 -1.47 -24.50
CA GLN A 54 -2.85 -0.37 -23.51
C GLN A 54 -3.08 -0.92 -22.11
N TRP A 55 -3.93 -1.93 -21.96
CA TRP A 55 -4.16 -2.60 -20.68
C TRP A 55 -2.87 -3.21 -20.14
N ASP A 56 -2.10 -3.91 -20.98
CA ASP A 56 -0.85 -4.53 -20.59
C ASP A 56 0.15 -3.49 -20.05
N ARG A 57 0.21 -2.29 -20.66
CA ARG A 57 1.03 -1.17 -20.15
C ARG A 57 0.59 -0.65 -18.78
N VAL A 58 -0.71 -0.69 -18.50
CA VAL A 58 -1.27 -0.28 -17.19
C VAL A 58 -1.02 -1.36 -16.14
N ALA A 59 -1.11 -2.64 -16.52
CA ALA A 59 -0.87 -3.78 -15.65
C ALA A 59 0.63 -4.08 -15.43
N ASP A 60 1.50 -3.54 -16.29
CA ASP A 60 2.94 -3.76 -16.25
C ASP A 60 3.58 -3.41 -14.89
N ASN A 61 4.64 -4.14 -14.53
CA ASN A 61 5.35 -3.97 -13.26
C ASN A 61 5.99 -2.58 -13.07
N ASP A 62 6.30 -1.90 -14.17
CA ASP A 62 6.84 -0.55 -14.22
C ASP A 62 5.79 0.53 -14.50
N SER A 63 4.51 0.15 -14.54
CA SER A 63 3.40 1.09 -14.67
C SER A 63 3.31 2.02 -13.46
N THR A 64 2.70 3.19 -13.66
CA THR A 64 2.42 4.13 -12.58
C THR A 64 1.60 3.48 -11.46
N ALA A 65 0.66 2.60 -11.79
CA ALA A 65 -0.16 1.89 -10.81
C ALA A 65 0.69 0.97 -9.91
N LYS A 66 1.58 0.17 -10.51
CA LYS A 66 2.47 -0.73 -9.75
C LYS A 66 3.52 0.04 -8.95
N LYS A 67 4.08 1.11 -9.52
CA LYS A 67 5.03 1.99 -8.81
C LYS A 67 4.36 2.70 -7.62
N MET A 68 3.13 3.17 -7.79
CA MET A 68 2.33 3.75 -6.71
C MET A 68 2.10 2.75 -5.58
N ALA A 69 1.64 1.53 -5.90
CA ALA A 69 1.42 0.47 -4.91
C ALA A 69 2.71 0.16 -4.11
N LYS A 70 3.84 -0.02 -4.79
CA LYS A 70 5.16 -0.26 -4.15
C LYS A 70 5.57 0.89 -3.23
N SER A 71 5.34 2.13 -3.65
CA SER A 71 5.63 3.34 -2.85
C SER A 71 4.76 3.37 -1.59
N MET A 72 3.47 3.09 -1.73
CA MET A 72 2.53 3.00 -0.62
C MET A 72 2.91 1.89 0.38
N GLU A 73 3.27 0.70 -0.09
CA GLU A 73 3.76 -0.38 0.77
C GLU A 73 5.03 0.02 1.53
N SER A 74 5.97 0.68 0.86
CA SER A 74 7.20 1.18 1.49
C SER A 74 6.88 2.22 2.56
N TYR A 75 5.92 3.10 2.30
CA TYR A 75 5.47 4.10 3.27
C TYR A 75 4.75 3.48 4.47
N ALA A 76 3.89 2.47 4.26
CA ALA A 76 3.26 1.73 5.35
C ALA A 76 4.29 1.05 6.26
N LYS A 77 5.34 0.44 5.69
CA LYS A 77 6.46 -0.14 6.44
C LYS A 77 7.18 0.93 7.29
N PHE A 78 7.43 2.10 6.72
CA PHE A 78 8.02 3.22 7.44
C PHE A 78 7.14 3.69 8.60
N LEU A 79 5.81 3.80 8.40
CA LEU A 79 4.87 4.17 9.46
C LEU A 79 4.88 3.17 10.62
N ARG A 80 4.90 1.87 10.33
CA ARG A 80 5.02 0.82 11.37
C ARG A 80 6.35 0.89 12.12
N TYR A 81 7.44 1.10 11.39
CA TYR A 81 8.76 1.31 12.00
C TYR A 81 8.74 2.50 12.96
N ALA A 82 8.25 3.65 12.50
CA ALA A 82 8.12 4.85 13.33
C ALA A 82 7.24 4.60 14.57
N ALA A 83 6.11 3.92 14.42
CA ALA A 83 5.24 3.56 15.54
C ALA A 83 5.97 2.73 16.60
N GLY A 84 6.77 1.75 16.17
CA GLY A 84 7.61 0.92 17.04
C GLY A 84 8.65 1.73 17.80
N GLU A 85 9.38 2.62 17.12
CA GLU A 85 10.37 3.49 17.75
C GLU A 85 9.75 4.40 18.83
N TYR A 86 8.61 5.03 18.54
CA TYR A 86 7.92 5.87 19.52
C TYR A 86 7.40 5.06 20.72
N LYS A 87 6.87 3.86 20.50
CA LYS A 87 6.43 2.97 21.57
C LYS A 87 7.59 2.57 22.48
N ASN A 88 8.75 2.24 21.90
CA ASN A 88 9.96 1.89 22.63
C ASN A 88 10.51 3.08 23.43
N ALA A 89 10.54 4.27 22.84
CA ALA A 89 10.95 5.50 23.52
C ALA A 89 10.05 5.82 24.72
N GLN A 90 8.73 5.67 24.56
CA GLN A 90 7.78 5.86 25.64
C GLN A 90 7.97 4.86 26.78
N ALA A 91 8.16 3.57 26.46
CA ALA A 91 8.43 2.54 27.46
C ALA A 91 9.71 2.83 28.26
N LYS A 92 10.80 3.22 27.59
CA LYS A 92 12.06 3.61 28.24
C LYS A 92 11.88 4.82 29.16
N ALA A 93 11.10 5.82 28.74
CA ALA A 93 10.82 7.01 29.55
C ALA A 93 10.01 6.67 30.81
N VAL A 94 9.02 5.78 30.70
CA VAL A 94 8.21 5.31 31.85
C VAL A 94 9.07 4.52 32.83
N ASN A 95 9.86 3.56 32.36
CA ASN A 95 10.72 2.76 33.24
C ASN A 95 11.70 3.64 34.00
N ARG A 96 12.38 4.57 33.30
CA ARG A 96 13.29 5.53 33.95
C ARG A 96 12.60 6.42 34.98
N ALA A 97 11.32 6.75 34.79
CA ALA A 97 10.55 7.52 35.76
C ALA A 97 10.12 6.70 36.98
N ASN A 98 9.94 5.38 36.83
CA ASN A 98 9.62 4.47 37.93
C ASN A 98 10.87 4.04 38.74
N ASP A 99 12.05 4.09 38.11
CA ASP A 99 13.34 3.78 38.73
C ASP A 99 13.90 4.96 39.58
N LEU A 100 13.21 6.12 39.59
CA LEU A 100 13.54 7.33 40.34
C LEU A 100 12.55 7.54 41.50
#